data_AF-M1DI95-F1
#
_entry.id   AF-M1DI95-F1
#
_cell.length_a   1.000
_cell.length_b   1.000
_cell.length_c   1.000
_cell.angle_alpha   90.00
_cell.angle_beta   90.00
_cell.angle_gamma   90.00
#
_symmetry.space_group_name_H-M   'P 1'
#
loop_
_entity.id
_entity.type
_entity.pdbx_description
1 polymer ?
#
loop_
_entity_poly.entity_id
_entity_poly.type
_entity_poly.pdbx_seq_one_letter_code
_entity_poly.pdbx_strand_id
1 'polypeptide(L)'
;MAACLNVKGGKYGNSPDMATIFFETRKKDNKLLEPETNQKYELLQVEQSLTNIEVVERCFGPQSRSHVVGFGGGITSKDLKGGSSAKAALLEQLNVSRKEKVALLEELNASRKENESMKRRLDNIEKRCEIFESAIFRDPSSPPPSSEQNTG
;
A
#
# COMPACT_ATOMS: atom_id res chain seq x y z
N MET A 1 7.24 10.04 -18.55
CA MET A 1 6.68 11.22 -17.84
C MET A 1 5.23 11.35 -18.32
N ALA A 2 4.25 11.60 -17.44
CA ALA A 2 2.86 11.90 -17.84
C ALA A 2 2.59 13.40 -17.73
N ALA A 3 2.28 14.07 -18.82
CA ALA A 3 1.96 15.49 -18.91
C ALA A 3 0.45 15.65 -18.70
N CYS A 4 0.04 16.10 -17.53
CA CYS A 4 -1.34 16.53 -17.31
C CYS A 4 -1.41 18.05 -17.44
N LEU A 5 -2.15 18.54 -18.43
CA LEU A 5 -2.60 19.93 -18.45
C LEU A 5 -3.78 20.03 -17.47
N ASN A 6 -3.57 20.73 -16.35
CA ASN A 6 -4.60 20.89 -15.33
C ASN A 6 -5.59 21.97 -15.76
N VAL A 7 -6.79 21.55 -16.16
CA VAL A 7 -7.85 22.41 -16.72
C VAL A 7 -8.48 23.33 -15.67
N LYS A 8 -8.26 23.12 -14.37
CA LYS A 8 -8.95 23.85 -13.27
C LYS A 8 -8.33 25.21 -12.88
N GLY A 9 -7.35 25.73 -13.61
CA GLY A 9 -6.58 26.93 -13.22
C GLY A 9 -7.16 28.30 -13.60
N GLY A 10 -8.39 28.37 -14.12
CA GLY A 10 -8.98 29.63 -14.59
C GLY A 10 -9.38 30.59 -13.46
N LYS A 11 -9.09 31.90 -13.61
CA LYS A 11 -9.43 32.98 -12.65
C LYS A 11 -10.93 33.11 -12.30
N TYR A 12 -11.83 32.45 -13.03
CA TYR A 12 -13.28 32.66 -12.97
C TYR A 12 -14.12 31.38 -12.86
N GLY A 13 -13.54 30.26 -12.41
CA GLY A 13 -14.28 28.99 -12.25
C GLY A 13 -14.64 28.27 -13.57
N ASN A 14 -14.45 28.93 -14.71
CA ASN A 14 -14.47 28.28 -16.02
C ASN A 14 -13.08 27.70 -16.31
N SER A 15 -13.06 26.40 -16.58
CA SER A 15 -11.86 25.69 -16.98
C SER A 15 -11.55 26.06 -18.44
N PRO A 16 -10.44 26.77 -18.75
CA PRO A 16 -10.12 27.14 -20.12
C PRO A 16 -9.91 25.88 -20.98
N ASP A 17 -10.34 25.94 -22.23
CA ASP A 17 -10.16 24.86 -23.18
C ASP A 17 -8.68 24.49 -23.39
N MET A 18 -8.39 23.23 -23.68
CA MET A 18 -7.04 22.69 -23.81
C MET A 18 -6.25 23.36 -24.93
N ALA A 19 -6.89 23.65 -26.07
CA ALA A 19 -6.26 24.40 -27.15
C ALA A 19 -5.93 25.82 -26.68
N THR A 20 -6.84 26.45 -25.94
CA THR A 20 -6.62 27.79 -25.38
C THR A 20 -5.43 27.82 -24.42
N ILE A 21 -5.33 26.85 -23.50
CA ILE A 21 -4.18 26.75 -22.56
C ILE A 21 -2.87 26.54 -23.35
N PHE A 22 -2.89 25.65 -24.34
CA PHE A 22 -1.71 25.35 -25.15
C PHE A 22 -1.24 26.58 -25.94
N PHE A 23 -2.16 27.31 -26.57
CA PHE A 23 -1.86 28.55 -27.27
C PHE A 23 -1.26 29.60 -26.34
N GLU A 24 -1.91 29.86 -25.20
CA GLU A 24 -1.46 30.87 -24.23
C GLU A 24 -0.08 30.57 -23.64
N THR A 25 0.26 29.29 -23.44
CA THR A 25 1.56 28.88 -22.88
C THR A 25 2.69 28.83 -23.91
N ARG A 26 2.37 28.75 -25.20
CA ARG A 26 3.35 28.57 -26.29
C ARG A 26 3.42 29.75 -27.26
N LYS A 27 2.52 30.73 -27.18
CA LYS A 27 2.54 31.92 -28.03
C LYS A 27 3.77 32.79 -27.72
N LYS A 28 4.37 33.33 -28.78
CA LYS A 28 5.37 34.39 -28.75
C LYS A 28 4.87 35.50 -29.65
N ASP A 29 4.79 36.72 -29.14
CA ASP A 29 4.21 37.87 -29.85
C ASP A 29 2.78 37.60 -30.39
N ASN A 30 1.98 36.90 -29.58
CA ASN A 30 0.62 36.44 -29.90
C ASN A 30 0.52 35.47 -31.10
N LYS A 31 1.62 34.81 -31.48
CA LYS A 31 1.65 33.82 -32.56
C LYS A 31 2.41 32.56 -32.14
N LEU A 32 2.08 31.43 -32.76
CA LEU A 32 2.85 30.20 -32.64
C LEU A 32 3.87 30.18 -33.79
N LEU A 33 5.14 30.36 -33.46
CA LEU A 33 6.22 30.49 -34.48
C LEU A 33 6.79 29.15 -34.92
N GLU A 34 6.67 28.13 -34.07
CA GLU A 34 7.23 26.81 -34.34
C GLU A 34 6.20 25.93 -35.09
N PRO A 35 6.56 25.33 -36.23
CA PRO A 35 5.64 24.49 -37.02
C PRO A 35 5.17 23.26 -36.24
N GLU A 36 6.03 22.66 -35.42
CA GLU A 36 5.67 21.54 -34.54
C GLU A 36 4.62 21.93 -33.48
N THR A 37 4.73 23.16 -32.97
CA THR A 37 3.79 23.71 -31.98
C THR A 37 2.46 24.06 -32.64
N ASN A 38 2.48 24.59 -33.87
CA ASN A 38 1.26 24.82 -34.66
C ASN A 38 0.50 23.52 -34.94
N GLN A 39 1.20 22.46 -35.37
CA GLN A 39 0.57 21.18 -35.66
C GLN A 39 -0.12 20.58 -34.42
N LYS A 40 0.53 20.67 -33.24
CA LYS A 40 -0.08 20.22 -31.98
C LYS A 40 -1.30 21.06 -31.59
N TYR A 41 -1.26 22.36 -31.86
CA TYR A 41 -2.39 23.26 -31.62
C TYR A 41 -3.59 22.95 -32.53
N GLU A 42 -3.36 22.61 -33.80
CA GLU A 42 -4.40 22.17 -34.73
C GLU A 42 -5.06 20.86 -34.27
N LEU A 43 -4.27 19.88 -33.82
CA LEU A 43 -4.80 18.63 -33.26
C LEU A 43 -5.70 18.88 -32.03
N LEU A 44 -5.31 19.83 -31.18
CA LEU A 44 -6.08 20.23 -30.01
C LEU A 44 -7.41 20.93 -30.37
N GLN A 45 -7.50 21.58 -31.53
CA GLN A 45 -8.74 22.20 -32.00
C GLN A 45 -9.69 21.21 -32.69
N VAL A 46 -9.15 20.27 -33.47
CA VAL A 46 -9.95 19.35 -34.30
C VAL A 46 -10.50 18.18 -33.48
N GLU A 47 -9.74 17.66 -32.52
CA GLU A 47 -10.10 16.45 -31.78
C GLU A 47 -10.72 16.74 -30.40
N GLN A 48 -11.80 17.55 -30.37
CA GLN A 48 -12.58 17.83 -29.15
C GLN A 48 -13.27 16.60 -28.54
N SER A 49 -13.38 15.50 -29.29
CA SER A 49 -14.00 14.24 -28.85
C SER A 49 -13.02 13.27 -28.17
N LEU A 50 -11.71 13.51 -28.25
CA LEU A 50 -10.73 12.66 -27.59
C LEU A 50 -10.66 12.94 -26.09
N THR A 51 -10.33 11.91 -25.33
CA THR A 51 -10.02 12.07 -23.92
C THR A 51 -8.70 12.83 -23.74
N ASN A 52 -8.57 13.57 -22.64
CA ASN A 52 -7.36 14.35 -22.35
C ASN A 52 -6.07 13.50 -22.39
N ILE A 53 -6.14 12.21 -22.07
CA ILE A 53 -4.97 11.32 -22.11
C ILE A 53 -4.56 10.97 -23.54
N GLU A 54 -5.51 10.71 -24.43
CA GLU A 54 -5.24 10.38 -25.84
C GLU A 54 -4.61 11.56 -26.58
N VAL A 55 -5.12 12.78 -26.33
CA VAL A 55 -4.57 14.02 -26.88
C VAL A 55 -3.12 14.23 -26.45
N VAL A 56 -2.83 14.02 -25.16
CA VAL A 56 -1.47 14.15 -24.62
C VAL A 56 -0.55 13.09 -25.22
N GLU A 57 -1.01 11.84 -25.33
CA GLU A 57 -0.19 10.76 -25.90
C GLU A 57 0.13 10.98 -27.37
N ARG A 58 -0.79 11.57 -28.15
CA ARG A 58 -0.48 11.96 -29.54
C ARG A 58 0.48 13.14 -29.64
N CYS A 59 0.41 14.11 -28.74
CA CYS A 59 1.26 15.32 -28.80
C CYS A 59 2.65 15.12 -28.20
N PHE A 60 2.78 14.23 -27.21
CA PHE A 60 3.99 14.07 -26.38
C PHE A 60 4.49 12.62 -26.28
N GLY A 61 3.84 11.68 -26.96
CA GLY A 61 4.15 10.25 -26.94
C GLY A 61 3.54 9.51 -25.73
N PRO A 62 3.74 8.18 -25.63
CA PRO A 62 3.17 7.38 -24.54
C PRO A 62 3.55 7.91 -23.16
N GLN A 63 2.55 8.06 -22.27
CA GLN A 63 2.76 8.65 -20.95
C GLN A 63 2.89 7.58 -19.86
N SER A 64 3.92 7.68 -19.01
CA SER A 64 4.11 6.77 -17.88
C SER A 64 3.18 7.14 -16.72
N ARG A 65 2.14 6.33 -16.46
CA ARG A 65 1.13 6.57 -15.40
C ARG A 65 1.67 6.63 -13.96
N SER A 66 2.96 6.39 -13.75
CA SER A 66 3.60 6.40 -12.42
C SER A 66 3.87 7.81 -11.88
N HIS A 67 4.05 8.81 -12.75
CA HIS A 67 4.43 10.17 -12.36
C HIS A 67 3.69 11.20 -13.21
N VAL A 68 2.84 12.01 -12.56
CA VAL A 68 2.11 13.12 -13.18
C VAL A 68 2.91 14.41 -12.99
N VAL A 69 3.32 15.05 -14.08
CA VAL A 69 3.90 16.40 -14.08
C VAL A 69 2.84 17.35 -14.61
N GLY A 70 2.37 18.25 -13.74
CA GLY A 70 1.43 19.31 -14.10
C GLY A 70 2.18 20.55 -14.56
N PHE A 71 1.97 20.97 -15.81
CA PHE A 71 2.34 22.32 -16.25
C PHE A 71 1.11 23.22 -16.17
N GLY A 72 1.08 24.11 -15.17
CA GLY A 72 0.03 25.11 -14.98
C GLY A 72 -0.31 25.35 -13.51
N GLY A 73 -0.16 26.60 -13.05
CA GLY A 73 -0.53 27.10 -11.73
C GLY A 73 0.30 26.50 -10.60
N GLY A 74 1.32 27.23 -10.13
CA GLY A 74 2.11 26.81 -8.96
C GLY A 74 1.19 26.47 -7.78
N ILE A 75 1.42 25.31 -7.17
CA ILE A 75 0.74 24.89 -5.94
C ILE A 75 1.00 25.99 -4.91
N THR A 76 -0.01 26.78 -4.57
CA THR A 76 0.21 27.87 -3.62
C THR A 76 0.30 27.27 -2.23
N SER A 77 1.01 27.95 -1.31
CA SER A 77 1.06 27.50 0.08
C SER A 77 -0.33 27.40 0.74
N LYS A 78 -1.37 27.97 0.12
CA LYS A 78 -2.78 27.86 0.52
C LYS A 78 -3.39 26.52 0.11
N ASP A 79 -2.98 25.96 -1.03
CA ASP A 79 -3.39 24.64 -1.50
C ASP A 79 -2.71 23.51 -0.70
N LEU A 80 -1.50 23.77 -0.19
CA LEU A 80 -0.80 22.90 0.76
C LEU A 80 -1.35 23.00 2.19
N LYS A 81 -2.17 24.01 2.47
CA LYS A 81 -2.80 24.22 3.78
C LYS A 81 -4.06 23.35 3.88
N GLY A 82 -3.88 22.03 3.77
CA GLY A 82 -4.90 21.09 4.26
C GLY A 82 -5.24 21.48 5.70
N GLY A 83 -6.53 21.72 5.97
CA GLY A 83 -6.99 22.30 7.24
C GLY A 83 -6.39 21.56 8.44
N SER A 84 -5.94 22.30 9.47
CA SER A 84 -5.27 21.73 10.65
C SER A 84 -6.04 20.56 11.30
N SER A 85 -7.38 20.56 11.15
CA SER A 85 -8.29 19.48 11.51
C SER A 85 -7.93 18.11 10.89
N ALA A 86 -7.64 18.06 9.57
CA ALA A 86 -7.34 16.81 8.88
C ALA A 86 -6.01 16.19 9.36
N LYS A 87 -5.02 17.03 9.70
CA LYS A 87 -3.74 16.58 10.25
C LYS A 87 -3.89 16.03 11.68
N ALA A 88 -4.70 16.68 12.51
CA ALA A 88 -4.98 16.22 13.87
C ALA A 88 -5.71 14.87 13.89
N ALA A 89 -6.74 14.71 13.04
CA ALA A 89 -7.48 13.46 12.90
C ALA A 89 -6.59 12.30 12.43
N LEU A 90 -5.67 12.55 11.49
CA LEU A 90 -4.71 11.53 11.04
C LEU A 90 -3.73 11.13 12.13
N LEU A 91 -3.27 12.07 12.95
CA LEU A 91 -2.40 11.77 14.09
C LEU A 91 -3.12 10.94 15.16
N GLU A 92 -4.39 11.23 15.41
CA GLU A 92 -5.22 10.46 16.33
C GLU A 92 -5.42 9.02 15.84
N GLN A 93 -5.78 8.83 14.56
CA GLN A 93 -5.90 7.50 13.95
C GLN A 93 -4.59 6.71 14.01
N LEU A 94 -3.45 7.37 13.75
CA LEU A 94 -2.13 6.73 13.85
C LEU A 94 -1.85 6.27 15.28
N ASN A 95 -2.15 7.10 16.27
CA ASN A 95 -1.95 6.75 17.68
C ASN A 95 -2.86 5.60 18.13
N VAL A 96 -4.12 5.56 17.68
CA VAL A 96 -5.05 4.44 17.93
C VAL A 96 -4.49 3.16 17.32
N SER A 97 -4.14 3.17 16.03
CA SER A 97 -3.57 2.01 15.34
C SER A 97 -2.28 1.51 16.01
N ARG A 98 -1.44 2.41 16.52
CA ARG A 98 -0.23 2.04 17.27
C ARG A 98 -0.57 1.31 18.57
N LYS A 99 -1.59 1.75 19.32
CA LYS A 99 -2.02 1.09 20.56
C LYS A 99 -2.62 -0.28 20.27
N GLU A 100 -3.48 -0.40 19.26
CA GLU A 100 -4.06 -1.67 18.83
C GLU A 100 -2.97 -2.68 18.43
N LYS A 101 -1.96 -2.23 17.67
CA LYS A 101 -0.83 -3.09 17.29
C LYS A 101 -0.06 -3.62 18.49
N VAL A 102 0.12 -2.81 19.54
CA VAL A 102 0.80 -3.26 20.77
C VAL A 102 -0.04 -4.31 21.49
N ALA A 103 -1.35 -4.07 21.67
CA ALA A 103 -2.25 -5.01 22.31
C ALA A 103 -2.31 -6.37 21.58
N LEU A 104 -2.39 -6.35 20.24
CA LEU A 104 -2.36 -7.57 19.42
C LEU A 104 -1.05 -8.36 19.58
N LEU A 105 0.07 -7.65 19.75
CA LEU A 105 1.37 -8.30 19.93
C LEU A 105 1.50 -8.97 21.30
N GLU A 106 0.90 -8.37 22.33
CA GLU A 106 0.80 -8.98 23.67
C GLU A 106 -0.08 -10.23 23.65
N GLU A 107 -1.25 -10.17 22.99
CA GLU A 107 -2.16 -11.32 22.85
C GLU A 107 -1.51 -12.48 22.07
N LEU A 108 -0.82 -12.18 20.97
CA LEU A 108 -0.07 -13.18 20.19
C LEU A 108 0.96 -13.89 21.08
N ASN A 109 1.73 -13.12 21.87
CA ASN A 109 2.72 -13.69 22.78
C ASN A 109 2.09 -14.55 23.88
N ALA A 110 0.94 -14.17 24.41
CA ALA A 110 0.19 -14.96 25.38
C ALA A 110 -0.28 -16.29 24.77
N SER A 111 -0.93 -16.24 23.59
CA SER A 111 -1.38 -17.42 22.86
C SER A 111 -0.23 -18.36 22.49
N ARG A 112 0.94 -17.81 22.12
CA ARG A 112 2.14 -18.61 21.87
C ARG A 112 2.59 -19.39 23.09
N LYS A 113 2.64 -18.75 24.27
CA LYS A 113 3.01 -19.42 25.53
C LYS A 113 2.02 -20.52 25.89
N GLU A 114 0.73 -20.29 25.66
CA GLU A 114 -0.30 -21.30 25.88
C GLU A 114 -0.11 -22.50 24.95
N ASN A 115 0.15 -22.27 23.65
CA ASN A 115 0.46 -23.34 22.70
C ASN A 115 1.69 -24.16 23.10
N GLU A 116 2.76 -23.50 23.56
CA GLU A 116 3.96 -24.18 24.08
C GLU A 116 3.65 -25.00 25.33
N SER A 117 2.75 -24.52 26.19
CA SER A 117 2.25 -25.27 27.35
C SER A 117 1.43 -26.49 26.94
N MET A 118 0.49 -26.33 26.00
CA MET A 118 -0.33 -27.42 25.48
C MET A 118 0.51 -28.49 24.80
N LYS A 119 1.50 -28.09 24.00
CA LYS A 119 2.44 -29.03 23.37
C LYS A 119 3.15 -29.90 24.41
N ARG A 120 3.70 -29.30 25.47
CA ARG A 120 4.33 -30.05 26.56
C ARG A 120 3.38 -31.02 27.26
N ARG A 121 2.12 -30.64 27.44
CA ARG A 121 1.09 -31.53 28.02
C ARG A 121 0.77 -32.70 27.09
N LEU A 122 0.67 -32.45 25.78
CA LEU A 122 0.47 -33.50 24.78
C LEU A 122 1.65 -34.48 24.77
N ASP A 123 2.89 -33.97 24.72
CA ASP A 123 4.09 -34.82 24.77
C ASP A 123 4.14 -35.68 26.04
N ASN A 124 3.66 -35.16 27.18
CA ASN A 124 3.59 -35.92 28.42
C ASN A 124 2.51 -37.02 28.36
N ILE A 125 1.35 -36.72 27.79
CA ILE A 125 0.27 -37.69 27.62
C ILE A 125 0.71 -38.80 26.66
N GLU A 126 1.34 -38.46 25.54
CA GLU A 126 1.85 -39.42 24.56
C GLU A 126 2.83 -40.41 25.21
N LYS A 127 3.83 -39.92 25.95
CA LYS A 127 4.76 -40.78 26.71
C LYS A 127 4.05 -41.69 27.71
N ARG A 128 3.00 -41.20 28.37
CA ARG A 128 2.22 -42.03 29.31
C ARG A 128 1.40 -43.10 28.58
N CYS A 129 0.85 -42.79 27.40
CA CYS A 129 0.17 -43.75 26.56
C CYS A 129 1.13 -44.85 26.08
N GLU A 130 2.35 -44.49 25.65
CA GLU A 130 3.39 -45.47 25.27
C GLU A 130 3.75 -46.41 26.44
N ILE A 131 3.95 -45.87 27.64
CA ILE A 131 4.20 -46.68 28.83
C ILE A 131 3.02 -47.62 29.12
N PHE A 132 1.80 -47.10 29.05
CA PHE A 132 0.60 -47.88 29.30
C PHE A 132 0.41 -49.00 28.28
N GLU A 133 0.64 -48.70 26.99
CA GLU A 133 0.63 -49.67 25.91
C GLU A 133 1.67 -50.77 26.15
N SER A 134 2.90 -50.40 26.50
CA SER A 134 3.96 -51.38 26.81
C SER A 134 3.67 -52.25 28.04
N ALA A 135 2.92 -51.73 29.02
CA ALA A 135 2.54 -52.47 30.22
C ALA A 135 1.41 -53.48 29.96
N ILE A 136 0.48 -53.14 29.08
CA ILE A 136 -0.64 -54.02 28.70
C ILE A 136 -0.18 -55.10 27.72
N PHE A 137 0.67 -54.75 26.75
CA PHE A 137 1.18 -55.68 25.75
C PHE A 137 2.48 -56.38 26.18
N ARG A 138 2.81 -56.37 27.48
CA ARG A 138 3.95 -57.09 28.03
C ARG A 138 3.74 -58.59 27.81
N ASP A 139 4.61 -59.18 27.00
CA ASP A 139 4.66 -60.61 26.76
C ASP A 139 4.87 -61.33 28.12
N PRO A 140 3.99 -62.25 28.55
CA PRO A 140 4.08 -62.90 29.87
C PRO A 140 5.34 -63.76 30.07
N SER A 141 6.19 -63.90 29.03
CA SER A 141 7.41 -64.70 29.04
C SER A 141 8.68 -63.97 29.53
N SER A 142 8.63 -62.68 29.89
CA SER A 142 9.82 -61.96 30.38
C SER A 142 9.96 -62.02 31.91
N PRO A 143 11.11 -62.46 32.46
CA PRO A 143 11.31 -62.52 33.90
C PRO A 143 11.34 -61.11 34.54
N PRO A 144 10.91 -60.97 35.80
CA PRO A 144 11.00 -59.68 36.51
C PRO A 144 12.47 -59.27 36.71
N PRO A 145 12.78 -57.96 36.74
CA PRO A 145 14.13 -57.50 37.03
C PRO A 145 14.52 -57.96 38.44
N SER A 146 15.63 -58.71 38.54
CA SER A 146 16.17 -59.21 39.80
C SER A 146 16.61 -58.04 40.67
N SER A 147 15.95 -57.88 41.82
CA SER A 147 16.43 -57.03 42.89
C SER A 147 17.65 -57.70 43.53
N GLU A 148 18.86 -57.32 43.12
CA GLU A 148 20.04 -57.54 43.93
C GLU A 148 19.94 -56.62 45.17
N GLN A 149 19.46 -57.18 46.27
CA GLN A 149 19.71 -56.63 47.60
C GLN A 149 21.18 -56.88 47.92
N ASN A 150 22.00 -55.83 47.83
CA ASN A 150 23.31 -55.83 48.47
C ASN A 150 23.18 -55.23 49.88
N THR A 151 23.23 -56.10 50.88
CA THR A 151 23.45 -55.75 52.28
C THR A 151 24.75 -56.43 52.68
N GLY A 152 25.78 -55.64 52.95
CA GLY A 152 27.12 -56.08 53.34
C GLY A 152 28.16 -55.01 53.07
#